data_AF-B7Q5P6-F1
#
_entry.id   AF-B7Q5P6-F1
#
_cell.length_a   1.000
_cell.length_b   1.000
_cell.length_c   1.000
_cell.angle_alpha   90.00
_cell.angle_beta   90.00
_cell.angle_gamma   90.00
#
_symmetry.space_group_name_H-M   'P 1'
#
loop_
_entity.id
_entity.type
_entity.pdbx_description
1 polymer ?
#
loop_
_entity_poly.entity_id
_entity_poly.type
_entity_poly.pdbx_seq_one_letter_code
_entity_poly.pdbx_strand_id
1 'polypeptide(L)'
;AGYRLADRVFDIKRKFSVAVELGCGRGYVGQHLDNEAVESLIQCDTSEGYLAHCKLPQDVPTTRMVVDEEFLPFADNSVDIFLSSLSLHWVNNLPGTFKQVQTALKPDGVFLGCVFGGETLYQLRGALQLAETEREGSCTGRTTGPCQPPFTFFHLLAGNHIPLSHRTWVASCTKLDSPC
;
A
#
# COMPACT_ATOMS: atom_id res chain seq x y z
N ALA A 1 9.72 -5.68 4.69
CA ALA A 1 8.78 -5.48 3.56
C ALA A 1 9.21 -4.30 2.68
N GLY A 2 9.40 -3.10 3.24
CA GLY A 2 9.74 -1.87 2.48
C GLY A 2 10.94 -1.99 1.52
N TYR A 3 12.09 -2.49 1.99
CA TYR A 3 13.26 -2.74 1.14
C TYR A 3 12.97 -3.62 -0.09
N ARG A 4 12.23 -4.73 0.09
CA ARG A 4 11.89 -5.63 -1.04
C ARG A 4 10.98 -4.96 -2.06
N LEU A 5 10.11 -4.05 -1.63
CA LEU A 5 9.27 -3.27 -2.54
C LEU A 5 10.11 -2.25 -3.32
N ALA A 6 11.06 -1.60 -2.65
CA ALA A 6 12.02 -0.70 -3.30
C ALA A 6 12.88 -1.44 -4.34
N ASP A 7 13.38 -2.64 -4.02
CA ASP A 7 14.12 -3.50 -4.98
C ASP A 7 13.31 -3.75 -6.27
N ARG A 8 11.98 -3.93 -6.17
CA ARG A 8 11.11 -4.11 -7.34
C ARG A 8 10.98 -2.86 -8.21
N VAL A 9 11.22 -1.67 -7.66
CA VAL A 9 11.27 -0.45 -8.46
C VAL A 9 12.47 -0.50 -9.40
N PHE A 10 13.62 -0.98 -8.92
CA PHE A 10 14.85 -1.10 -9.72
C PHE A 10 14.81 -2.21 -10.78
N ASP A 11 13.96 -3.24 -10.60
CA ASP A 11 13.70 -4.25 -11.64
C ASP A 11 13.11 -3.60 -12.92
N ILE A 12 12.43 -2.46 -12.78
CA ILE A 12 11.85 -1.73 -13.90
C ILE A 12 12.91 -0.79 -14.46
N LYS A 13 13.45 -1.11 -15.65
CA LYS A 13 14.50 -0.35 -16.33
C LYS A 13 14.00 0.97 -16.95
N ARG A 14 13.39 1.83 -16.14
CA ARG A 14 12.95 3.18 -16.51
C ARG A 14 13.10 4.12 -15.32
N LYS A 15 13.30 5.40 -15.60
CA LYS A 15 13.22 6.46 -14.59
C LYS A 15 11.78 6.95 -14.48
N PHE A 16 11.31 7.15 -13.26
CA PHE A 16 9.99 7.72 -12.96
C PHE A 16 10.13 9.18 -12.54
N SER A 17 9.41 10.09 -13.19
CA SER A 17 9.50 11.51 -12.84
C SER A 17 8.77 11.81 -11.53
N VAL A 18 7.58 11.24 -11.34
CA VAL A 18 6.78 11.42 -10.12
C VAL A 18 6.40 10.07 -9.53
N ALA A 19 6.92 9.81 -8.32
CA ALA A 19 6.53 8.66 -7.50
C ALA A 19 5.69 9.11 -6.30
N VAL A 20 4.66 8.34 -5.98
CA VAL A 20 3.82 8.56 -4.79
C VAL A 20 3.90 7.32 -3.90
N GLU A 21 4.27 7.51 -2.63
CA GLU A 21 4.22 6.49 -1.59
C GLU A 21 2.97 6.70 -0.72
N LEU A 22 2.00 5.79 -0.82
CA LEU A 22 0.77 5.79 -0.03
C LEU A 22 0.97 5.04 1.30
N GLY A 23 0.70 5.71 2.40
CA GLY A 23 0.95 5.22 3.76
C GLY A 23 2.43 4.99 4.00
N CYS A 24 3.23 6.05 3.88
CA CYS A 24 4.69 5.98 4.01
C CYS A 24 5.15 5.57 5.42
N GLY A 25 4.30 5.79 6.44
CA GLY A 25 4.64 5.53 7.84
C GLY A 25 5.96 6.21 8.22
N ARG A 26 6.96 5.42 8.63
CA ARG A 26 8.30 5.93 8.99
C ARG A 26 9.29 6.00 7.82
N GLY A 27 8.83 5.88 6.58
CA GLY A 27 9.67 5.91 5.37
C GLY A 27 10.35 4.58 5.08
N TYR A 28 9.61 3.48 5.23
CA TYR A 28 10.17 2.14 5.06
C TYR A 28 10.55 1.82 3.61
N VAL A 29 9.85 2.39 2.62
CA VAL A 29 10.17 2.24 1.19
C VAL A 29 11.01 3.42 0.72
N GLY A 30 10.55 4.64 0.98
CA GLY A 30 11.17 5.87 0.48
C GLY A 30 12.67 5.99 0.79
N GLN A 31 13.15 5.53 1.95
CA GLN A 31 14.58 5.58 2.32
C GLN A 31 15.50 4.74 1.43
N HIS A 32 14.95 3.83 0.61
CA HIS A 32 15.69 2.93 -0.27
C HIS A 32 15.53 3.29 -1.75
N LEU A 33 14.93 4.45 -2.04
CA LEU A 33 14.78 4.97 -3.40
C LEU A 33 15.88 5.97 -3.70
N ASP A 34 16.43 5.88 -4.90
CA ASP A 34 17.51 6.73 -5.37
C ASP A 34 17.08 7.55 -6.60
N ASN A 35 17.84 8.62 -6.90
CA ASN A 35 17.55 9.52 -8.02
C ASN A 35 17.60 8.82 -9.38
N GLU A 36 18.31 7.70 -9.49
CA GLU A 36 18.37 6.92 -10.73
C GLU A 36 17.01 6.30 -11.07
N ALA A 37 16.25 5.88 -10.05
CA ALA A 37 14.93 5.28 -10.22
C ALA A 37 13.82 6.34 -10.23
N VAL A 38 13.90 7.31 -9.33
CA VAL A 38 12.81 8.28 -9.08
C VAL A 38 13.37 9.71 -9.03
N GLU A 39 12.80 10.61 -9.82
CA GLU A 39 13.20 12.01 -9.85
C GLU A 39 12.57 12.83 -8.72
N SER A 40 11.30 12.56 -8.37
CA SER A 40 10.62 13.19 -7.25
C SER A 40 9.71 12.20 -6.52
N LEU A 41 9.75 12.25 -5.18
CA LEU A 41 8.97 11.39 -4.31
C LEU A 41 7.94 12.22 -3.52
N ILE A 42 6.69 11.78 -3.53
CA ILE A 42 5.63 12.34 -2.68
C ILE A 42 5.25 11.28 -1.66
N GLN A 43 5.57 11.54 -0.40
CA GLN A 43 5.23 10.65 0.71
C GLN A 43 3.90 11.10 1.33
N CYS A 44 2.94 10.19 1.33
CA CYS A 44 1.59 10.43 1.82
C CYS A 44 1.29 9.54 3.02
N ASP A 45 0.67 10.10 4.04
CA ASP A 45 0.13 9.37 5.18
C ASP A 45 -1.03 10.16 5.79
N THR A 46 -2.00 9.48 6.38
CA THR A 46 -3.09 10.13 7.12
C THR A 46 -2.57 10.78 8.42
N SER A 47 -1.47 10.28 9.00
CA SER A 47 -0.90 10.77 10.26
C SER A 47 0.26 11.74 10.05
N GLU A 48 0.07 12.99 10.48
CA GLU A 48 1.14 13.99 10.56
C GLU A 48 2.34 13.52 11.40
N GLY A 49 2.08 12.75 12.46
CA GLY A 49 3.14 12.24 13.34
C GLY A 49 4.09 11.27 12.64
N TYR A 50 3.58 10.47 11.70
CA TYR A 50 4.41 9.60 10.88
C TYR A 50 5.21 10.39 9.85
N LEU A 51 4.57 11.35 9.16
CA LEU A 51 5.25 12.22 8.20
C LEU A 51 6.38 13.03 8.83
N ALA A 52 6.20 13.54 10.06
CA ALA A 52 7.24 14.29 10.77
C ALA A 52 8.52 13.46 11.00
N HIS A 53 8.36 12.17 11.31
CA HIS A 53 9.45 11.23 11.57
C HIS A 53 9.80 10.35 10.37
N CYS A 54 9.23 10.64 9.21
CA CYS A 54 9.43 9.85 8.01
C CYS A 54 10.87 10.02 7.51
N LYS A 55 11.57 8.90 7.34
CA LYS A 55 12.91 8.90 6.76
C LYS A 55 12.83 9.29 5.30
N LEU A 56 13.68 10.25 4.94
CA LEU A 56 13.81 10.73 3.57
C LEU A 56 14.94 9.97 2.86
N PRO A 57 14.80 9.69 1.56
CA PRO A 57 15.94 9.33 0.72
C PRO A 57 16.99 10.43 0.72
N GLN A 58 18.26 10.08 0.54
CA GLN A 58 19.36 11.06 0.53
C GLN A 58 19.35 11.93 -0.73
N ASP A 59 19.10 11.33 -1.89
CA ASP A 59 19.35 11.96 -3.19
C ASP A 59 18.07 12.26 -4.00
N VAL A 60 16.88 12.05 -3.40
CA VAL A 60 15.60 12.27 -4.08
C VAL A 60 14.83 13.42 -3.43
N PRO A 61 14.50 14.49 -4.18
CA PRO A 61 13.59 15.53 -3.73
C PRO A 61 12.27 14.93 -3.25
N THR A 62 12.00 15.09 -1.95
CA THR A 62 10.84 14.46 -1.31
C THR A 62 9.89 15.50 -0.73
N THR A 63 8.61 15.41 -1.10
CA THR A 63 7.53 16.21 -0.55
C THR A 63 6.67 15.35 0.37
N ARG A 64 6.33 15.87 1.55
CA ARG A 64 5.43 15.20 2.51
C ARG A 64 4.04 15.81 2.38
N MET A 65 3.02 14.98 2.30
CA MET A 65 1.64 15.42 2.16
C MET A 65 0.74 14.61 3.08
N VAL A 66 -0.06 15.28 3.91
CA VAL A 66 -1.09 14.62 4.71
C VAL A 66 -2.25 14.32 3.78
N VAL A 67 -2.54 13.03 3.57
CA VAL A 67 -3.59 12.58 2.65
C VAL A 67 -4.28 11.38 3.24
N ASP A 68 -5.61 11.42 3.19
CA ASP A 68 -6.44 10.24 3.38
C ASP A 68 -6.39 9.40 2.11
N GLU A 69 -5.96 8.13 2.23
CA GLU A 69 -5.88 7.21 1.11
C GLU A 69 -7.22 6.99 0.40
N GLU A 70 -8.36 7.27 1.05
CA GLU A 70 -9.69 7.23 0.43
C GLU A 70 -9.98 8.41 -0.50
N PHE A 71 -9.25 9.53 -0.37
CA PHE A 71 -9.44 10.77 -1.12
C PHE A 71 -8.10 11.32 -1.62
N LEU A 72 -7.65 10.84 -2.77
CA LEU A 72 -6.35 11.18 -3.33
C LEU A 72 -6.37 12.52 -4.07
N PRO A 73 -5.61 13.54 -3.66
CA PRO A 73 -5.60 14.87 -4.27
C PRO A 73 -4.64 14.95 -5.47
N PHE A 74 -4.66 13.95 -6.35
CA PHE A 74 -3.79 13.91 -7.54
C PHE A 74 -4.61 14.23 -8.80
N ALA A 75 -3.98 14.93 -9.74
CA ALA A 75 -4.59 15.22 -11.02
C ALA A 75 -4.54 13.97 -11.93
N ASP A 76 -5.44 13.91 -12.89
CA ASP A 76 -5.49 12.82 -13.87
C ASP A 76 -4.17 12.74 -14.66
N ASN A 77 -3.64 11.53 -14.84
CA ASN A 77 -2.38 11.27 -15.56
C ASN A 77 -1.19 12.12 -15.09
N SER A 78 -1.06 12.40 -13.79
CA SER A 78 0.08 13.14 -13.24
C SER A 78 1.18 12.25 -12.66
N VAL A 79 0.86 11.03 -12.22
CA VAL A 79 1.77 10.16 -11.47
C VAL A 79 2.31 9.02 -12.34
N ASP A 80 3.61 8.75 -12.25
CA ASP A 80 4.24 7.66 -13.01
C ASP A 80 4.24 6.33 -12.23
N ILE A 81 4.43 6.39 -10.92
CA ILE A 81 4.43 5.21 -10.06
C ILE A 81 3.75 5.47 -8.71
N PHE A 82 2.90 4.54 -8.29
CA PHE A 82 2.37 4.48 -6.94
C PHE A 82 2.99 3.30 -6.19
N LEU A 83 3.41 3.53 -4.95
CA LEU A 83 4.00 2.56 -4.05
C LEU A 83 3.13 2.47 -2.80
N SER A 84 2.83 1.25 -2.34
CA SER A 84 2.17 1.03 -1.05
C SER A 84 2.78 -0.18 -0.36
N SER A 85 3.23 -0.02 0.89
CA SER A 85 3.80 -1.12 1.68
C SER A 85 2.97 -1.38 2.92
N LEU A 86 2.12 -2.40 2.85
CA LEU A 86 1.26 -2.82 3.96
C LEU A 86 0.44 -1.64 4.53
N SER A 87 -0.04 -0.71 3.71
CA SER A 87 -0.90 0.41 4.17
C SER A 87 -2.35 0.24 3.74
N LEU A 88 -2.60 -0.40 2.60
CA LEU A 88 -3.96 -0.56 2.02
C LEU A 88 -4.96 -1.34 2.88
N HIS A 89 -4.52 -2.08 3.90
CA HIS A 89 -5.42 -2.82 4.78
C HIS A 89 -6.18 -1.94 5.78
N TRP A 90 -5.80 -0.67 5.90
CA TRP A 90 -6.51 0.33 6.72
C TRP A 90 -7.59 1.09 5.95
N VAL A 91 -7.66 0.91 4.63
CA VAL A 91 -8.58 1.64 3.75
C VAL A 91 -9.94 0.95 3.73
N ASN A 92 -11.03 1.67 4.06
CA ASN A 92 -12.37 1.08 4.06
C ASN A 92 -12.93 0.95 2.64
N ASN A 93 -12.66 1.94 1.78
CA ASN A 93 -13.07 1.94 0.38
C ASN A 93 -11.91 1.66 -0.60
N LEU A 94 -11.39 0.43 -0.54
CA LEU A 94 -10.31 0.00 -1.41
C LEU A 94 -10.63 0.06 -2.92
N PRO A 95 -11.83 -0.32 -3.41
CA PRO A 95 -12.16 -0.21 -4.83
C PRO A 95 -12.17 1.26 -5.31
N GLY A 96 -12.71 2.17 -4.49
CA GLY A 96 -12.73 3.60 -4.78
C GLY A 96 -11.33 4.20 -4.83
N THR A 97 -10.45 3.78 -3.92
CA THR A 97 -9.05 4.18 -3.88
C THR A 97 -8.31 3.72 -5.14
N PHE A 98 -8.47 2.45 -5.55
CA PHE A 98 -7.82 1.95 -6.77
C PHE A 98 -8.30 2.65 -8.04
N LYS A 99 -9.59 3.02 -8.11
CA LYS A 99 -10.10 3.82 -9.23
C LYS A 99 -9.43 5.19 -9.32
N GLN A 100 -9.23 5.86 -8.18
CA GLN A 100 -8.51 7.14 -8.12
C GLN A 100 -7.05 6.97 -8.52
N VAL A 101 -6.35 5.96 -7.99
CA VAL A 101 -4.98 5.60 -8.40
C VAL A 101 -4.89 5.37 -9.92
N GLN A 102 -5.82 4.60 -10.49
CA GLN A 102 -5.84 4.33 -11.93
C GLN A 102 -6.04 5.60 -12.76
N THR A 103 -6.83 6.55 -12.25
CA THR A 103 -7.10 7.82 -12.94
C THR A 103 -5.91 8.78 -12.84
N ALA A 104 -5.26 8.84 -11.68
CA ALA A 104 -4.07 9.66 -11.43
C ALA A 104 -2.80 9.13 -12.12
N LEU A 105 -2.71 7.82 -12.36
CA LEU A 105 -1.60 7.23 -13.10
C LEU A 105 -1.57 7.73 -14.55
N LYS A 106 -0.37 7.90 -15.10
CA LYS A 106 -0.17 8.10 -16.54
C LYS A 106 -0.50 6.83 -17.35
N PRO A 107 -0.71 6.92 -18.68
CA PRO A 107 -1.02 5.76 -19.53
C PRO A 107 -0.03 4.59 -19.41
N ASP A 108 1.25 4.87 -19.16
CA ASP A 108 2.30 3.87 -18.90
C ASP A 108 2.65 3.75 -17.41
N GLY A 109 1.81 4.25 -16.53
CA GLY A 109 2.07 4.29 -15.10
C GLY A 109 2.00 2.91 -14.45
N VAL A 110 2.72 2.73 -13.34
CA VAL A 110 2.83 1.45 -12.62
C VAL A 110 2.31 1.61 -11.20
N PHE A 111 1.61 0.60 -10.70
CA PHE A 111 1.30 0.48 -9.28
C PHE A 111 2.02 -0.72 -8.68
N LEU A 112 2.78 -0.48 -7.62
CA LEU A 112 3.44 -1.52 -6.82
C LEU A 112 2.88 -1.52 -5.40
N GLY A 113 2.29 -2.65 -5.00
CA GLY A 113 1.73 -2.84 -3.66
C GLY A 113 2.29 -4.08 -2.97
N CYS A 114 2.62 -3.96 -1.70
CA CYS A 114 2.83 -5.10 -0.81
C CYS A 114 1.64 -5.25 0.14
N VAL A 115 1.03 -6.43 0.14
CA VAL A 115 -0.10 -6.78 1.00
C VAL A 115 0.18 -8.09 1.73
N PHE A 116 -0.49 -8.32 2.86
CA PHE A 116 -0.46 -9.63 3.52
C PHE A 116 -1.14 -10.67 2.61
N GLY A 117 -0.49 -11.82 2.43
CA GLY A 117 -1.08 -12.93 1.69
C GLY A 117 -2.26 -13.53 2.43
N GLY A 118 -3.26 -14.03 1.67
CA GLY A 118 -4.49 -14.59 2.24
C GLY A 118 -4.30 -15.76 3.22
N GLU A 119 -3.16 -16.46 3.15
CA GLU A 119 -2.80 -17.54 4.09
C GLU A 119 -1.94 -17.07 5.27
N THR A 120 -1.51 -15.80 5.28
CA THR A 120 -0.66 -15.23 6.32
C THR A 120 -1.53 -14.82 7.52
N LEU A 121 -1.02 -14.97 8.75
CA LEU A 121 -1.72 -14.64 10.01
C LEU A 121 -2.98 -15.47 10.32
N TYR A 122 -3.25 -16.58 9.62
CA TYR A 122 -4.38 -17.48 9.95
C TYR A 122 -4.38 -17.89 11.43
N GLN A 123 -3.21 -18.23 11.97
CA GLN A 123 -3.04 -18.64 13.37
C GLN A 123 -3.36 -17.50 14.35
N LEU A 124 -2.92 -16.27 14.04
CA LEU A 124 -3.22 -15.08 14.85
C LEU A 124 -4.70 -14.71 14.77
N ARG A 125 -5.31 -14.86 13.60
CA ARG A 125 -6.75 -14.64 13.40
C ARG A 125 -7.59 -15.63 14.19
N GLY A 126 -7.22 -16.90 14.17
CA GLY A 126 -7.85 -17.93 15.00
C GLY A 126 -7.72 -17.61 16.49
N ALA A 127 -6.53 -17.19 16.93
CA ALA A 127 -6.29 -16.80 18.33
C ALA A 127 -7.11 -15.56 18.76
N LEU A 128 -7.21 -14.53 17.92
CA LEU A 128 -8.01 -13.32 18.22
C LEU A 128 -9.51 -13.61 18.23
N GLN A 129 -10.00 -14.40 17.27
CA GLN A 129 -11.42 -14.78 17.22
C GLN A 129 -11.81 -15.68 18.40
N LEU A 130 -10.92 -16.58 18.82
CA LEU A 130 -11.10 -17.39 20.02
C LEU A 130 -11.14 -16.49 21.27
N ALA A 131 -10.20 -15.55 21.40
CA ALA A 131 -10.14 -14.63 22.53
C ALA A 131 -11.37 -13.69 22.60
N GLU A 132 -11.89 -13.22 21.47
CA GLU A 132 -13.14 -12.44 21.42
C GLU A 132 -14.35 -13.29 21.84
N THR A 133 -14.39 -14.55 21.39
CA THR A 133 -15.45 -15.50 21.77
C THR A 133 -15.41 -15.80 23.28
N GLU A 134 -14.21 -15.96 23.85
CA GLU A 134 -14.00 -16.23 25.27
C GLU A 134 -14.34 -15.04 26.18
N ARG A 135 -14.14 -13.80 25.72
CA ARG A 135 -14.34 -12.60 26.54
C ARG A 135 -15.70 -11.96 26.39
N GLU A 136 -16.28 -11.93 25.19
CA GLU A 136 -17.51 -11.17 24.92
C GLU A 136 -18.75 -12.03 24.68
N GLY A 137 -18.60 -13.36 24.58
CA GLY A 137 -19.74 -14.26 24.39
C GLY A 137 -20.48 -13.92 23.08
N SER A 138 -19.97 -14.45 21.97
CA SER A 138 -20.39 -14.22 20.58
C SER A 138 -19.89 -12.92 19.93
N CYS A 139 -19.42 -13.04 18.68
CA CYS A 139 -19.00 -11.93 17.84
C CYS A 139 -20.19 -11.00 17.56
N THR A 140 -20.36 -9.96 18.37
CA THR A 140 -21.31 -8.88 18.07
C THR A 140 -20.63 -7.91 17.11
N GLY A 141 -21.24 -7.68 15.94
CA GLY A 141 -20.71 -6.89 14.83
C GLY A 141 -20.53 -5.40 15.15
N ARG A 142 -19.55 -5.06 15.98
CA ARG A 142 -19.16 -3.68 16.28
C ARG A 142 -18.24 -3.17 15.18
N THR A 143 -18.74 -2.21 14.40
CA THR A 143 -18.13 -1.58 13.20
C THR A 143 -16.94 -0.66 13.49
N THR A 144 -16.20 -0.86 14.59
CA THR A 144 -15.04 -0.02 14.95
C THR A 144 -13.86 -0.91 15.32
N GLY A 145 -13.10 -1.35 14.31
CA GLY A 145 -11.95 -2.26 14.44
C GLY A 145 -11.89 -3.26 13.26
N PRO A 146 -10.75 -3.90 12.98
CA PRO A 146 -10.41 -4.51 11.68
C PRO A 146 -11.11 -5.87 11.48
N CYS A 147 -12.42 -5.92 11.65
CA CYS A 147 -13.27 -7.07 11.42
C CYS A 147 -13.78 -7.11 9.97
N GLN A 148 -13.08 -6.47 9.03
CA GLN A 148 -13.23 -6.83 7.62
C GLN A 148 -12.43 -8.12 7.43
N PRO A 149 -13.07 -9.25 7.07
CA PRO A 149 -12.33 -10.46 6.83
C PRO A 149 -11.34 -10.21 5.67
N PRO A 150 -10.04 -10.54 5.80
CA PRO A 150 -9.08 -10.47 4.69
C PRO A 150 -9.50 -11.27 3.44
N PHE A 151 -10.55 -12.10 3.55
CA PHE A 151 -11.21 -12.72 2.40
C PHE A 151 -11.80 -11.70 1.43
N THR A 152 -12.41 -10.59 1.90
CA THR A 152 -12.91 -9.53 1.00
C THR A 152 -11.74 -8.81 0.32
N PHE A 153 -10.64 -8.61 1.05
CA PHE A 153 -9.44 -7.95 0.54
C PHE A 153 -8.74 -8.77 -0.55
N PHE A 154 -8.61 -10.09 -0.37
CA PHE A 154 -8.01 -10.97 -1.36
C PHE A 154 -8.93 -11.18 -2.58
N HIS A 155 -10.24 -11.32 -2.39
CA HIS A 155 -11.18 -11.42 -3.52
C HIS A 155 -11.31 -10.11 -4.30
N LEU A 156 -11.04 -8.95 -3.68
CA LEU A 156 -11.05 -7.68 -4.39
C LEU A 156 -9.76 -7.44 -5.20
N LEU A 157 -8.62 -7.95 -4.74
CA LEU A 157 -7.36 -7.91 -5.49
C LEU A 157 -7.23 -9.05 -6.52
N ALA A 158 -7.78 -10.23 -6.24
CA ALA A 158 -7.71 -11.42 -7.11
C ALA A 158 -8.98 -11.65 -7.96
N GLY A 159 -10.14 -11.14 -7.53
CA GLY A 159 -11.45 -11.37 -8.15
C GLY A 159 -12.02 -10.15 -8.88
N ASN A 160 -11.39 -8.97 -8.80
CA ASN A 160 -11.57 -8.01 -9.86
C ASN A 160 -10.77 -8.49 -11.06
N HIS A 161 -11.49 -8.97 -12.08
CA HIS A 161 -11.10 -8.80 -13.48
C HIS A 161 -10.95 -7.29 -13.74
N ILE A 162 -9.96 -6.62 -13.13
CA ILE A 162 -9.47 -5.35 -13.63
C ILE A 162 -8.85 -5.75 -14.96
N PRO A 163 -9.43 -5.36 -16.11
CA PRO A 163 -8.81 -5.69 -17.38
C PRO A 163 -7.39 -5.14 -17.31
N LEU A 164 -6.41 -6.03 -17.49
CA LEU A 164 -4.98 -5.70 -17.65
C LEU A 164 -4.78 -4.94 -18.99
N SER A 165 -5.62 -3.95 -19.27
CA SER A 165 -5.49 -3.08 -20.41
C SER A 165 -4.45 -2.02 -20.07
N HIS A 166 -3.25 -2.22 -20.61
CA HIS A 166 -2.18 -1.22 -20.77
C HIS A 166 -1.55 -0.58 -19.51
N ARG A 167 -2.05 -0.83 -18.29
CA ARG A 167 -1.46 -0.33 -17.03
C ARG A 167 -1.00 -1.51 -16.17
N THR A 168 0.30 -1.62 -15.91
CA THR A 168 0.91 -2.78 -15.25
C THR A 168 0.71 -2.70 -13.73
N TRP A 169 -0.06 -3.63 -13.18
CA TRP A 169 -0.21 -3.84 -11.74
C TRP A 169 0.75 -4.94 -11.29
N VAL A 170 1.64 -4.65 -10.34
CA VAL A 170 2.47 -5.69 -9.71
C VAL A 170 2.21 -5.67 -8.20
N ALA A 171 1.37 -6.61 -7.75
CA ALA A 171 1.20 -6.87 -6.33
C ALA A 171 2.21 -7.95 -5.90
N SER A 172 3.10 -7.63 -4.95
CA SER A 172 4.00 -8.60 -4.36
C SER A 172 3.46 -9.05 -3.00
N CYS A 173 3.09 -10.32 -2.91
CA CYS A 173 2.59 -10.96 -1.70
C CYS A 173 3.78 -11.38 -0.82
N THR A 174 4.00 -10.70 0.30
CA THR A 174 5.02 -11.13 1.28
C THR A 174 4.43 -12.17 2.23
N LYS A 175 4.88 -13.42 2.12
CA LYS A 175 4.74 -14.43 3.18
C LYS A 175 5.63 -14.00 4.36
N LEU A 176 5.04 -13.75 5.52
CA LEU A 176 5.78 -13.59 6.78
C LEU A 176 6.11 -14.99 7.29
N ASP A 177 7.07 -15.66 6.66
CA ASP A 177 7.66 -16.85 7.26
C ASP A 177 8.76 -16.38 8.21
N SER A 178 8.49 -16.48 9.51
CA SER A 178 9.46 -16.29 10.59
C SER A 178 10.56 -17.36 10.50
N PRO A 179 11.85 -17.02 10.70
CA PRO A 179 12.91 -18.03 10.80
C PRO A 179 12.76 -18.75 12.14
N CYS A 180 12.62 -20.08 12.09
CA CYS A 180 13.00 -20.98 13.17
C CYS A 180 14.48 -21.33 13.04
#